data_AF-A0A9R0ZZ07-F1
#
_entry.id   AF-A0A9R0ZZ07-F1
#
_cell.length_a   1.000
_cell.length_b   1.000
_cell.length_c   1.000
_cell.angle_alpha   90.00
_cell.angle_beta   90.00
_cell.angle_gamma   90.00
#
_symmetry.space_group_name_H-M   'P 1'
#
loop_
_entity.id
_entity.type
_entity.pdbx_description
1 polymer ?
#
loop_
_entity_poly.entity_id
_entity_poly.type
_entity_poly.pdbx_seq_one_letter_code
_entity_poly.pdbx_strand_id
1 'polypeptide(L)'
;MAAGPTPSTAASFRPPLPPPPPCFDYRSASLADTRASAATADPALAGLVESGALVRVPRRRFGPVPAWRPPDFAEPEDVWILGTSHLSAESADEVERVLRAVHPDNVVVELCRSSALTAEPGSCTLPTTPPASRC
;
A
#
# COMPACT_ATOMS: atom_id res chain seq x y z
N MET A 1 -52.97 -11.35 4.08
CA MET A 1 -52.35 -10.10 3.62
C MET A 1 -50.87 -10.37 3.41
N ALA A 2 -50.39 -10.35 2.17
CA ALA A 2 -49.00 -10.65 1.85
C ALA A 2 -48.17 -9.36 1.96
N ALA A 3 -47.12 -9.38 2.78
CA ALA A 3 -46.14 -8.30 2.83
C ALA A 3 -45.31 -8.35 1.53
N GLY A 4 -45.36 -7.28 0.74
CA GLY A 4 -44.54 -7.12 -0.46
C GLY A 4 -43.05 -6.98 -0.10
N PRO A 5 -42.14 -7.31 -1.05
CA PRO A 5 -40.71 -7.15 -0.83
C PRO A 5 -40.36 -5.67 -0.63
N THR A 6 -39.70 -5.36 0.48
CA THR A 6 -39.10 -4.05 0.74
C THR A 6 -38.04 -3.74 -0.32
N PRO A 7 -38.03 -2.53 -0.91
CA PRO A 7 -37.04 -2.17 -1.92
C PRO A 7 -35.63 -2.18 -1.31
N SER A 8 -34.75 -2.97 -1.94
CA SER A 8 -33.32 -3.03 -1.64
C SER A 8 -32.72 -1.63 -1.80
N THR A 9 -32.17 -1.09 -0.71
CA THR A 9 -31.48 0.21 -0.68
C THR A 9 -30.44 0.26 -1.79
N ALA A 10 -30.65 1.18 -2.74
CA ALA A 10 -29.77 1.39 -3.87
C ALA A 10 -28.32 1.61 -3.39
N ALA A 11 -27.40 0.79 -3.89
CA ALA A 11 -25.98 1.00 -3.69
C ALA A 11 -25.61 2.39 -4.20
N SER A 12 -25.16 3.26 -3.29
CA SER A 12 -24.65 4.59 -3.64
C SER A 12 -23.52 4.43 -4.65
N PHE A 13 -23.79 4.81 -5.91
CA PHE A 13 -22.80 4.76 -6.98
C PHE A 13 -21.68 5.76 -6.64
N ARG A 14 -20.54 5.25 -6.16
CA ARG A 14 -19.37 6.07 -5.87
C ARG A 14 -18.68 6.35 -7.21
N PRO A 15 -18.53 7.61 -7.64
CA PRO A 15 -17.80 7.91 -8.86
C PRO A 15 -16.42 7.24 -8.81
N PRO A 16 -15.92 6.69 -9.93
CA PRO A 16 -14.56 6.19 -10.00
C PRO A 16 -13.59 7.28 -9.55
N LEU A 17 -12.67 6.94 -8.66
CA LEU A 17 -11.60 7.86 -8.30
C LEU A 17 -10.77 8.13 -9.56
N PRO A 18 -10.47 9.40 -9.90
CA PRO A 18 -9.61 9.70 -11.03
C PRO A 18 -8.25 9.04 -10.82
N PRO A 19 -7.62 8.50 -11.88
CA PRO A 19 -6.28 7.94 -11.76
C PRO A 19 -5.29 9.03 -11.32
N PRO A 20 -4.22 8.66 -10.62
CA PRO A 20 -3.14 9.60 -10.33
C PRO A 20 -2.54 10.16 -11.63
N PRO A 21 -1.95 11.37 -11.61
CA PRO A 21 -1.23 11.93 -12.75
C PRO A 21 -0.18 10.95 -13.29
N PRO A 22 0.09 10.89 -14.61
CA PRO A 22 1.00 9.92 -15.20
C PRO A 22 2.44 9.96 -14.66
N CYS A 23 2.86 11.11 -14.15
CA CYS A 23 4.18 11.36 -13.58
C CYS A 23 4.21 11.27 -12.05
N PHE A 24 3.08 10.94 -11.41
CA PHE A 24 3.04 10.85 -9.95
C PHE A 24 3.70 9.56 -9.50
N ASP A 25 4.85 9.68 -8.84
CA ASP A 25 5.48 8.59 -8.12
C ASP A 25 5.21 8.71 -6.62
N TYR A 26 4.39 7.78 -6.13
CA TYR A 26 4.01 7.73 -4.72
C TYR A 26 5.20 7.45 -3.78
N ARG A 27 6.19 6.67 -4.24
CA ARG A 27 7.34 6.29 -3.41
C ARG A 27 8.21 7.50 -3.16
N SER A 28 8.59 8.24 -4.20
CA SER A 28 9.35 9.49 -4.03
C SER A 28 8.59 10.52 -3.22
N ALA A 29 7.27 10.68 -3.42
CA ALA A 29 6.44 11.59 -2.65
C ALA A 29 6.36 11.27 -1.15
N SER A 30 6.67 10.02 -0.76
CA SER A 30 6.60 9.54 0.63
C SER A 30 7.98 9.28 1.25
N LEU A 31 9.05 9.35 0.46
CA LEU A 31 10.39 8.90 0.86
C LEU A 31 10.99 9.72 2.01
N ALA A 32 10.88 11.05 1.95
CA ALA A 32 11.45 11.93 2.98
C ALA A 32 10.82 11.65 4.36
N ASP A 33 9.49 11.59 4.40
CA ASP A 33 8.73 11.28 5.62
C ASP A 33 9.04 9.87 6.13
N THR A 34 9.11 8.89 5.22
CA THR A 34 9.41 7.50 5.57
C THR A 34 10.82 7.38 6.14
N ARG A 35 11.82 8.05 5.54
CA ARG A 35 13.21 8.03 6.03
C ARG A 35 13.31 8.61 7.44
N ALA A 36 12.68 9.75 7.69
CA ALA A 36 12.72 10.40 9.00
C ALA A 36 12.13 9.49 10.09
N SER A 37 11.00 8.84 9.80
CA SER A 37 10.36 7.93 10.75
C SER A 37 11.12 6.61 10.93
N ALA A 38 11.64 6.03 9.85
CA ALA A 38 12.40 4.79 9.92
C ALA A 38 13.70 4.97 10.71
N ALA A 39 14.40 6.09 10.52
CA ALA A 39 15.60 6.41 11.30
C ALA A 39 15.31 6.56 12.80
N THR A 40 14.10 6.98 13.17
CA THR A 40 13.66 7.06 14.56
C THR A 40 13.31 5.68 15.12
N ALA A 41 12.74 4.80 14.30
CA ALA A 41 12.35 3.45 14.71
C ALA A 41 13.55 2.50 14.85
N ASP A 42 14.29 2.28 13.76
CA ASP A 42 15.47 1.42 13.74
C ASP A 42 16.34 1.70 12.48
N PRO A 43 17.63 2.02 12.63
CA PRO A 43 18.57 2.17 11.51
C PRO A 43 18.60 0.97 10.54
N ALA A 44 18.29 -0.25 11.00
CA ALA A 44 18.23 -1.45 10.18
C ALA A 44 17.17 -1.38 9.07
N LEU A 45 16.21 -0.45 9.15
CA LEU A 45 15.19 -0.23 8.12
C LEU A 45 15.69 0.66 6.97
N ALA A 46 16.84 1.32 7.10
CA ALA A 46 17.32 2.28 6.11
C ALA A 46 17.41 1.68 4.69
N GLY A 47 17.95 0.47 4.56
CA GLY A 47 18.06 -0.21 3.27
C GLY A 47 16.72 -0.43 2.57
N LEU A 48 15.67 -0.76 3.34
CA LEU A 48 14.32 -0.99 2.81
C LEU A 48 13.63 0.32 2.38
N VAL A 49 13.94 1.41 3.06
CA VAL A 49 13.43 2.73 2.70
C VAL A 49 14.11 3.24 1.43
N GLU A 50 15.44 3.12 1.35
CA GLU A 50 16.20 3.56 0.17
C GLU A 50 15.86 2.74 -1.09
N SER A 51 15.55 1.45 -0.94
CA SER A 51 15.08 0.63 -2.07
C SER A 51 13.64 0.95 -2.49
N GLY A 52 12.89 1.70 -1.67
CA GLY A 52 11.47 1.97 -1.87
C GLY A 52 10.56 0.77 -1.58
N ALA A 53 11.08 -0.27 -0.94
CA ALA A 53 10.31 -1.45 -0.52
C ALA A 53 9.45 -1.16 0.71
N LEU A 54 9.90 -0.26 1.60
CA LEU A 54 9.17 0.16 2.79
C LEU A 54 8.69 1.61 2.65
N VAL A 55 7.40 1.83 2.89
CA VAL A 55 6.77 3.17 2.88
C VAL A 55 5.93 3.36 4.14
N ARG A 56 6.01 4.55 4.75
CA ARG A 56 5.14 4.94 5.87
C ARG A 56 4.04 5.87 5.38
N VAL A 57 2.82 5.62 5.86
CA VAL A 57 1.65 6.47 5.65
C VAL A 57 1.16 6.96 7.01
N PRO A 58 1.41 8.24 7.36
CA PRO A 58 0.90 8.80 8.60
C PRO A 58 -0.62 9.04 8.50
N ARG A 59 -1.26 8.99 9.67
CA ARG A 59 -2.69 9.30 9.84
C ARG A 59 -3.07 10.61 9.16
N ARG A 60 -4.29 10.66 8.59
CA ARG A 60 -4.88 11.86 7.97
C ARG A 60 -4.10 12.44 6.78
N ARG A 61 -3.08 11.75 6.23
CA ARG A 61 -2.42 12.19 4.98
C ARG A 61 -3.40 12.42 3.84
N PHE A 62 -4.52 11.69 3.83
CA PHE A 62 -5.53 11.72 2.76
C PHE A 62 -6.89 12.32 3.19
N GLY A 63 -6.91 13.09 4.28
CA GLY A 63 -8.12 13.78 4.76
C GLY A 63 -8.84 13.06 5.90
N PRO A 64 -10.07 13.47 6.24
CA PRO A 64 -10.80 12.96 7.39
C PRO A 64 -11.34 11.53 7.18
N VAL A 65 -11.55 10.82 8.30
CA VAL A 65 -12.18 9.50 8.30
C VAL A 65 -13.58 9.59 7.66
N PRO A 66 -13.90 8.74 6.66
CA PRO A 66 -15.21 8.75 6.04
C PRO A 66 -16.35 8.39 7.01
N ALA A 67 -17.50 9.07 6.88
CA ALA A 67 -18.67 8.91 7.75
C ALA A 67 -19.33 7.51 7.71
N TRP A 68 -19.00 6.67 6.73
CA TRP A 68 -19.51 5.29 6.64
C TRP A 68 -18.75 4.31 7.54
N ARG A 69 -17.62 4.72 8.13
CA ARG A 69 -16.90 3.90 9.09
C ARG A 69 -17.69 3.77 10.40
N PRO A 70 -17.59 2.63 11.11
CA PRO A 70 -18.19 2.47 12.44
C PRO A 70 -17.76 3.58 13.42
N PRO A 71 -18.61 3.95 14.40
CA PRO A 71 -18.30 5.03 15.34
C PRO A 71 -17.11 4.73 16.27
N ASP A 72 -16.78 3.46 16.46
CA ASP A 72 -15.63 2.94 17.20
C ASP A 72 -14.37 2.79 16.36
N PHE A 73 -14.43 3.08 15.06
CA PHE A 73 -13.26 3.03 14.18
C PHE A 73 -12.26 4.14 14.55
N ALA A 74 -11.06 3.73 14.96
CA ALA A 74 -9.90 4.60 15.10
C ALA A 74 -8.96 4.37 13.90
N GLU A 75 -8.63 5.43 13.17
CA GLU A 75 -7.57 5.39 12.17
C GLU A 75 -6.21 5.23 12.88
N PRO A 76 -5.35 4.28 12.47
CA PRO A 76 -4.03 4.11 13.07
C PRO A 76 -3.19 5.37 12.90
N GLU A 77 -2.29 5.63 13.87
CA GLU A 77 -1.36 6.77 13.78
C GLU A 77 -0.42 6.63 12.58
N ASP A 78 0.02 5.39 12.32
CA ASP A 78 0.93 5.04 11.23
C ASP A 78 0.56 3.73 10.57
N VAL A 79 0.67 3.68 9.25
CA VAL A 79 0.62 2.46 8.47
C VAL A 79 1.95 2.26 7.76
N TRP A 80 2.59 1.12 7.99
CA TRP A 80 3.81 0.72 7.29
C TRP A 80 3.47 -0.29 6.21
N ILE A 81 3.81 0.04 4.97
CA ILE A 81 3.58 -0.80 3.79
C ILE A 81 4.92 -1.35 3.34
N LEU A 82 5.07 -2.66 3.38
CA LEU A 82 6.24 -3.39 2.91
C LEU A 82 5.88 -4.17 1.64
N GLY A 83 6.60 -3.92 0.55
CA GLY A 83 6.50 -4.70 -0.68
C GLY A 83 7.39 -5.94 -0.61
N THR A 84 6.80 -7.12 -0.67
CA THR A 84 7.51 -8.40 -0.56
C THR A 84 7.27 -9.30 -1.77
N SER A 85 8.20 -10.21 -2.04
CA SER A 85 8.00 -11.33 -2.97
C SER A 85 7.63 -12.60 -2.20
N HIS A 86 6.56 -13.29 -2.61
CA HIS A 86 6.05 -14.49 -1.92
C HIS A 86 6.96 -15.73 -2.02
N LEU A 87 8.08 -15.65 -2.75
CA LEU A 87 8.97 -16.78 -3.03
C LEU A 87 10.39 -16.61 -2.48
N SER A 88 10.76 -15.45 -1.91
CA SER A 88 12.13 -15.22 -1.43
C SER A 88 12.25 -15.35 0.09
N ALA A 89 13.27 -16.09 0.54
CA ALA A 89 13.66 -16.12 1.95
C ALA A 89 14.02 -14.71 2.46
N GLU A 90 14.65 -13.90 1.60
CA GLU A 90 14.95 -12.50 1.87
C GLU A 90 13.69 -11.71 2.26
N SER A 91 12.56 -11.89 1.58
CA SER A 91 11.31 -11.19 1.94
C SER A 91 10.83 -11.59 3.34
N ALA A 92 11.03 -12.84 3.76
CA ALA A 92 10.66 -13.28 5.10
C ALA A 92 11.55 -12.63 6.17
N ASP A 93 12.86 -12.54 5.93
CA ASP A 93 13.80 -11.85 6.81
C ASP A 93 13.50 -10.35 6.92
N GLU A 94 13.10 -9.73 5.81
CA GLU A 94 12.69 -8.33 5.78
C GLU A 94 11.40 -8.07 6.57
N VAL A 95 10.40 -8.96 6.45
CA VAL A 95 9.17 -8.89 7.25
C VAL A 95 9.52 -9.02 8.73
N GLU A 96 10.33 -10.01 9.12
CA GLU A 96 10.73 -10.18 10.51
C GLU A 96 11.44 -8.94 11.05
N ARG A 97 12.35 -8.36 10.26
CA ARG A 97 13.06 -7.12 10.61
C ARG A 97 12.10 -5.96 10.85
N VAL A 98 11.13 -5.76 9.96
CA VAL A 98 10.14 -4.68 10.10
C VAL A 98 9.25 -4.88 11.32
N LEU A 99 8.77 -6.11 11.57
CA LEU A 99 7.93 -6.39 12.74
C LEU A 99 8.66 -6.15 14.06
N ARG A 100 9.94 -6.53 14.14
CA ARG A 100 10.79 -6.29 15.31
C ARG A 100 11.10 -4.80 15.52
N ALA A 101 11.32 -4.05 14.44
CA ALA A 101 11.66 -2.64 14.54
C ALA A 101 10.45 -1.74 14.85
N VAL A 102 9.32 -2.01 14.19
CA VAL A 102 8.13 -1.14 14.25
C VAL A 102 7.20 -1.52 15.41
N HIS A 103 7.19 -2.78 15.82
CA HIS A 103 6.26 -3.31 16.82
C HIS A 103 4.79 -2.91 16.57
N PRO A 104 4.21 -3.23 15.39
CA PRO A 104 2.87 -2.78 15.04
C PRO A 104 1.79 -3.46 15.89
N ASP A 105 0.73 -2.72 16.22
CA ASP A 105 -0.44 -3.27 16.93
C ASP A 105 -1.21 -4.31 16.09
N ASN A 106 -1.20 -4.13 14.76
CA ASN A 106 -1.95 -4.95 13.83
C ASN A 106 -1.11 -5.20 12.57
N VAL A 107 -1.19 -6.41 12.02
CA VAL A 107 -0.53 -6.80 10.77
C VAL A 107 -1.60 -7.26 9.78
N VAL A 108 -1.57 -6.68 8.58
CA VAL A 108 -2.46 -7.06 7.47
C VAL A 108 -1.60 -7.53 6.31
N VAL A 109 -1.96 -8.66 5.72
CA VAL A 109 -1.26 -9.24 4.58
C VAL A 109 -2.17 -9.21 3.37
N GLU A 110 -1.68 -8.62 2.27
CA GLU A 110 -2.32 -8.73 0.97
C GLU A 110 -1.61 -9.84 0.19
N LEU A 111 -2.38 -10.86 -0.22
CA LEU A 111 -1.85 -11.97 -1.00
C LEU A 111 -2.06 -11.65 -2.48
N CYS A 112 -0.97 -11.53 -3.23
CA CYS A 112 -1.06 -11.41 -4.67
C CYS A 112 -1.79 -12.63 -5.24
N ARG A 113 -2.90 -12.40 -5.95
CA ARG A 113 -3.51 -13.43 -6.79
C ARG A 113 -2.61 -13.62 -8.01
N SER A 114 -1.85 -14.70 -8.03
CA SER A 114 -1.10 -15.15 -9.20
C SER A 114 -2.07 -15.50 -10.33
N SER A 115 -2.36 -14.59 -11.25
CA SER A 115 -2.65 -15.02 -12.61
C SER A 115 -1.34 -15.62 -13.11
N ALA A 116 -1.30 -16.95 -13.24
CA ALA A 116 -0.13 -17.72 -13.63
C ALA A 116 0.75 -16.95 -14.62
N LEU A 117 1.83 -16.37 -14.10
CA LEU A 117 2.90 -15.86 -14.94
C LEU A 117 3.59 -17.11 -15.44
N THR A 118 3.17 -17.62 -16.60
CA THR A 118 3.99 -18.52 -17.40
C THR A 118 5.17 -17.69 -17.88
N ALA A 119 6.14 -17.49 -16.99
CA ALA A 119 7.41 -16.86 -17.33
C ALA A 119 8.18 -17.88 -18.17
N GLU A 120 8.09 -17.77 -19.49
CA GLU A 120 9.09 -18.34 -20.37
C GLU A 120 10.45 -17.73 -19.97
N PRO A 121 11.51 -18.54 -19.80
CA PRO A 121 12.82 -18.03 -19.43
C PRO A 121 13.37 -17.18 -20.59
N GLY A 122 13.26 -15.85 -20.48
CA GLY A 122 13.88 -14.92 -21.42
C GLY A 122 13.17 -13.59 -21.70
N SER A 123 11.95 -13.34 -21.22
CA SER A 123 11.22 -12.11 -21.56
C SER A 123 11.20 -11.05 -20.44
N CYS A 124 12.33 -10.80 -19.79
CA CYS A 124 12.49 -9.57 -19.01
C CYS A 124 13.14 -8.49 -19.89
N THR A 125 12.41 -8.03 -20.91
CA THR A 125 12.70 -6.76 -21.56
C THR A 125 11.69 -5.74 -21.07
N LEU A 126 12.13 -4.89 -20.15
CA LEU A 126 11.42 -3.67 -19.80
C LEU A 126 11.24 -2.84 -21.09
N PRO A 127 10.06 -2.27 -21.36
CA PRO A 127 9.91 -1.32 -22.45
C PRO A 127 10.78 -0.08 -22.16
N THR A 128 11.87 0.09 -22.90
CA THR A 128 12.82 1.22 -22.82
C THR A 128 12.25 2.52 -23.43
N THR A 129 10.94 2.64 -23.59
CA THR A 129 10.34 3.86 -24.15
C THR A 129 9.66 4.64 -23.03
N PRO A 130 10.23 5.76 -22.56
CA PRO A 130 9.50 6.63 -21.66
C PRO A 130 8.31 7.21 -22.42
N PRO A 131 7.07 7.16 -21.89
CA PRO A 131 6.01 7.99 -22.44
C PRO A 131 6.45 9.45 -22.26
N ALA A 132 6.60 10.15 -23.37
CA ALA A 132 6.78 11.59 -23.37
C ALA A 132 5.47 12.23 -22.87
N SER A 133 5.39 12.45 -21.57
CA SER A 133 4.38 13.31 -20.97
C SER A 133 5.07 14.14 -19.91
N ARG A 134 5.24 15.43 -20.26
CA ARG A 134 5.60 16.49 -19.32
C ARG A 134 4.65 16.45 -18.12
N CYS A 135 5.20 16.67 -16.92
CA CYS A 135 4.45 17.09 -15.75
C CYS A 135 3.69 18.39 -16.04
#